data_AF-T1I3U3-F1
#
_entry.id   AF-T1I3U3-F1
#
_cell.length_a   1.000
_cell.length_b   1.000
_cell.length_c   1.000
_cell.angle_alpha   90.00
_cell.angle_beta   90.00
_cell.angle_gamma   90.00
#
_symmetry.space_group_name_H-M   'P 1'
#
loop_
_entity.id
_entity.type
_entity.pdbx_description
1 polymer ?
#
loop_
_entity_poly.entity_id
_entity_poly.type
_entity_poly.pdbx_seq_one_letter_code
_entity_poly.pdbx_strand_id
1 'polypeptide(L)'
;DLPIGFLHDLYDFIRKYRDRLDEIEDVVTDNRIWKERTIGVGVISAEDALNFACSGPILRGSGIKWDMRKVQPYDAYPFVDFDVPIGTHGDCYDR
;
A
#
# COMPACT_ATOMS: atom_id res chain seq x y z
N ASP A 1 -14.40 26.02 0.33
CA ASP A 1 -14.87 25.31 1.54
C ASP A 1 -15.59 24.04 1.13
N LEU A 2 -15.74 23.07 2.02
CA LEU A 2 -16.46 21.84 1.74
C LEU A 2 -17.98 22.09 1.71
N PRO A 3 -18.75 21.41 0.83
CA PRO A 3 -20.19 21.56 0.80
C PRO A 3 -20.84 20.92 2.05
N ILE A 4 -21.99 21.48 2.45
CA ILE A 4 -22.75 20.99 3.60
C ILE A 4 -23.17 19.54 3.35
N GLY A 5 -22.94 18.66 4.33
CA GLY A 5 -23.28 17.24 4.27
C GLY A 5 -22.16 16.33 3.77
N PHE A 6 -21.13 16.87 3.09
CA PHE A 6 -20.08 16.05 2.46
C PHE A 6 -19.34 15.12 3.44
N LEU A 7 -19.00 15.60 4.63
CA LEU A 7 -18.27 14.77 5.62
C LEU A 7 -19.13 13.60 6.14
N HIS A 8 -20.46 13.75 6.16
CA HIS A 8 -21.36 12.67 6.53
C HIS A 8 -21.40 11.61 5.44
N ASP A 9 -21.56 12.04 4.18
CA ASP A 9 -21.56 11.14 3.03
C ASP A 9 -20.22 10.39 2.89
N LEU A 10 -19.10 11.09 3.12
CA LEU A 10 -17.76 10.49 3.11
C LEU A 10 -17.60 9.44 4.20
N TYR A 11 -18.10 9.71 5.41
CA TYR A 11 -18.04 8.74 6.50
C TYR A 11 -18.84 7.48 6.18
N ASP A 12 -20.05 7.63 5.64
CA ASP A 12 -20.90 6.51 5.24
C ASP A 12 -20.30 5.71 4.09
N PHE A 13 -19.60 6.37 3.17
CA PHE A 13 -18.83 5.71 2.11
C PHE A 13 -17.69 4.87 2.69
N ILE A 14 -16.84 5.45 3.54
CA ILE A 14 -15.67 4.76 4.11
C ILE A 14 -16.11 3.51 4.90
N ARG A 15 -17.21 3.60 5.65
CA ARG A 15 -17.75 2.43 6.39
C ARG A 15 -18.10 1.26 5.48
N LYS A 16 -18.71 1.53 4.31
CA LYS A 16 -19.10 0.49 3.35
C LYS A 16 -17.95 0.03 2.48
N TYR A 17 -16.97 0.89 2.25
CA TYR A 17 -15.82 0.60 1.39
C TYR A 17 -14.92 -0.49 1.98
N ARG A 18 -14.85 -0.60 3.31
CA ARG A 18 -14.12 -1.66 4.00
C ARG A 18 -14.58 -3.06 3.54
N ASP A 19 -15.89 -3.32 3.57
CA ASP A 19 -16.44 -4.62 3.16
C ASP A 19 -16.11 -4.94 1.69
N ARG A 20 -16.00 -3.90 0.84
CA ARG A 20 -15.61 -4.06 -0.57
C ARG A 20 -14.13 -4.39 -0.75
N LEU A 21 -13.26 -3.93 0.15
CA LEU A 21 -11.85 -4.33 0.14
C LEU A 21 -11.71 -5.79 0.52
N ASP A 22 -12.43 -6.23 1.56
CA ASP A 22 -12.43 -7.64 1.99
C ASP A 22 -12.95 -8.56 0.87
N GLU A 23 -14.04 -8.17 0.18
CA GLU A 23 -14.56 -8.91 -0.99
C GLU A 23 -13.54 -9.05 -2.14
N ILE A 24 -12.71 -8.03 -2.38
CA ILE A 24 -11.65 -8.09 -3.39
C ILE A 24 -10.52 -9.01 -2.91
N GLU A 25 -10.15 -8.92 -1.63
CA GLU A 25 -9.13 -9.76 -1.01
C GLU A 25 -9.48 -11.24 -1.11
N ASP A 26 -10.74 -11.60 -0.81
CA ASP A 26 -11.25 -12.97 -0.89
C ASP A 26 -11.10 -13.60 -2.28
N VAL A 27 -11.21 -12.79 -3.34
CA VAL A 27 -11.15 -13.26 -4.73
C VAL A 27 -9.72 -13.33 -5.26
N VAL A 28 -8.81 -12.49 -4.73
CA VAL A 28 -7.48 -12.27 -5.31
C VAL A 28 -6.36 -12.82 -4.42
N THR A 29 -6.32 -12.46 -3.15
CA THR A 29 -5.14 -12.64 -2.29
C THR A 29 -4.78 -14.11 -2.10
N ASP A 30 -5.77 -14.96 -1.87
CA ASP A 30 -5.61 -16.41 -1.70
C ASP A 30 -5.87 -17.22 -2.97
N ASN A 31 -6.12 -16.55 -4.09
CA ASN A 31 -6.31 -17.21 -5.36
C ASN A 31 -5.02 -17.86 -5.84
N ARG A 32 -5.05 -19.18 -6.06
CA ARG A 32 -3.89 -19.93 -6.54
C ARG A 32 -3.34 -19.39 -7.85
N ILE A 33 -4.21 -19.07 -8.81
CA ILE A 33 -3.79 -18.54 -10.12
C ILE A 33 -3.11 -17.17 -9.92
N TRP A 34 -3.61 -16.35 -9.01
CA TRP A 34 -2.99 -15.06 -8.70
C TRP A 34 -1.59 -15.25 -8.09
N LYS A 35 -1.47 -16.09 -7.06
CA LYS A 35 -0.18 -16.40 -6.42
C LYS A 35 0.84 -16.97 -7.39
N GLU A 36 0.44 -17.95 -8.22
CA GLU A 36 1.30 -18.54 -9.25
C GLU A 36 1.83 -17.52 -10.27
N ARG A 37 1.11 -16.39 -10.45
CA ARG A 37 1.46 -15.36 -11.44
C ARG A 37 2.20 -14.17 -10.86
N THR A 38 2.32 -14.07 -9.54
CA THR A 38 2.86 -12.89 -8.86
C THR A 38 4.00 -13.22 -7.90
N ILE A 39 3.95 -14.35 -7.20
CA ILE A 39 5.01 -14.76 -6.27
C ILE A 39 6.27 -15.13 -7.05
N GLY A 40 7.39 -14.55 -6.66
CA GLY A 40 8.69 -14.74 -7.31
C GLY A 40 8.82 -14.07 -8.68
N VAL A 41 7.82 -13.29 -9.12
CA VAL A 41 7.85 -12.55 -10.39
C VAL A 41 8.29 -11.11 -10.15
N GLY A 42 9.22 -10.62 -10.98
CA GLY A 42 9.68 -9.23 -10.90
C GLY A 42 10.34 -8.90 -9.56
N VAL A 43 11.17 -9.81 -9.05
CA VAL A 43 11.93 -9.65 -7.80
C VAL A 43 12.96 -8.54 -7.97
N ILE A 44 12.93 -7.55 -7.07
CA ILE A 44 13.91 -6.46 -7.01
C ILE A 44 14.54 -6.45 -5.61
N SER A 45 15.87 -6.55 -5.56
CA SER A 45 16.60 -6.47 -4.29
C SER A 45 16.54 -5.05 -3.70
N ALA A 46 16.73 -4.92 -2.38
CA ALA A 46 16.80 -3.61 -1.73
C ALA A 46 17.90 -2.71 -2.34
N GLU A 47 19.04 -3.31 -2.69
CA GLU A 47 20.17 -2.61 -3.30
C GLU A 47 19.83 -2.11 -4.71
N ASP A 48 19.26 -2.97 -5.56
CA ASP A 48 18.84 -2.59 -6.91
C ASP A 48 17.75 -1.53 -6.89
N ALA A 49 16.79 -1.64 -5.94
CA ALA A 49 15.74 -0.64 -5.78
C ALA A 49 16.34 0.76 -5.50
N LEU A 50 17.38 0.85 -4.67
CA LEU A 50 18.09 2.11 -4.42
C LEU A 50 18.88 2.58 -5.64
N ASN A 51 19.63 1.68 -6.26
CA ASN A 51 20.47 2.00 -7.43
C ASN A 51 19.63 2.47 -8.63
N PHE A 52 18.42 1.93 -8.79
CA PHE A 52 17.48 2.34 -9.83
C PHE A 52 16.59 3.53 -9.42
N ALA A 53 16.84 4.12 -8.25
CA ALA A 53 16.04 5.22 -7.70
C ALA A 53 14.54 4.90 -7.62
N CYS A 54 14.20 3.64 -7.32
CA CYS A 54 12.84 3.23 -7.07
C CYS A 54 12.29 3.90 -5.79
N SER A 55 10.97 4.08 -5.75
CA SER A 55 10.28 4.74 -4.64
C SER A 55 8.94 4.06 -4.34
N GLY A 56 8.31 4.45 -3.23
CA GLY A 56 6.96 3.99 -2.89
C GLY A 56 6.86 2.47 -2.70
N PRO A 57 5.81 1.82 -3.24
CA PRO A 57 5.58 0.37 -3.08
C PRO A 57 6.74 -0.50 -3.57
N ILE A 58 7.48 -0.10 -4.60
CA ILE A 58 8.62 -0.89 -5.09
C ILE A 58 9.71 -0.93 -4.02
N LEU A 59 10.08 0.24 -3.48
CA LEU A 59 11.11 0.36 -2.45
C LEU A 59 10.71 -0.37 -1.15
N ARG A 60 9.43 -0.25 -0.77
CA ARG A 60 8.88 -0.92 0.41
C ARG A 60 8.71 -2.42 0.23
N GLY A 61 8.30 -2.87 -0.94
CA GLY A 61 8.17 -4.28 -1.30
C GLY A 61 9.51 -5.01 -1.22
N SER A 62 10.60 -4.32 -1.57
CA SER A 62 11.98 -4.80 -1.43
C SER A 62 12.54 -4.74 0.01
N GLY A 63 11.72 -4.38 1.01
CA GLY A 63 12.08 -4.41 2.43
C GLY A 63 12.63 -3.10 3.01
N ILE A 64 12.73 -2.03 2.23
CA ILE A 64 13.24 -0.75 2.72
C ILE A 64 12.11 0.05 3.39
N LYS A 65 12.29 0.37 4.67
CA LYS A 65 11.35 1.15 5.49
C LYS A 65 11.40 2.64 5.17
N TRP A 66 10.86 3.02 4.01
CA TRP A 66 10.88 4.41 3.53
C TRP A 66 9.51 4.88 3.06
N ASP A 67 8.98 5.91 3.72
CA ASP A 67 7.77 6.63 3.31
C ASP A 67 7.88 8.09 3.75
N MET A 68 7.70 9.00 2.79
CA MET A 68 7.86 10.44 3.02
C MET A 68 6.91 10.96 4.10
N ARG A 69 5.71 10.40 4.22
CA ARG A 69 4.71 10.84 5.21
C ARG A 69 5.15 10.57 6.65
N LYS A 70 6.12 9.67 6.86
CA LYS A 70 6.71 9.36 8.17
C LYS A 70 8.13 9.95 8.32
N VAL A 71 8.97 9.86 7.29
CA VAL A 71 10.39 10.26 7.38
C VAL A 71 10.57 11.78 7.24
N GLN A 72 9.80 12.41 6.36
CA GLN A 72 9.78 13.86 6.19
C GLN A 72 8.31 14.34 6.12
N PRO A 73 7.59 14.30 7.26
CA PRO A 73 6.16 14.57 7.29
C PRO A 73 5.83 15.96 6.77
N TYR A 74 4.74 16.06 6.02
CA TYR A 74 4.20 17.31 5.45
C TYR A 74 2.71 17.42 5.78
N ASP A 75 2.14 18.61 5.59
CA ASP A 75 0.74 18.94 5.91
C ASP A 75 0.32 18.42 7.30
N ALA A 76 -0.76 17.65 7.37
CA ALA A 76 -1.31 17.11 8.60
C ALA A 76 -0.87 15.67 8.92
N TYR A 77 -0.01 15.04 8.09
CA TYR A 77 0.46 13.67 8.34
C TYR A 77 1.12 13.44 9.70
N PRO A 78 1.90 14.39 10.28
CA PRO A 78 2.44 14.16 11.63
C PRO A 78 1.38 14.14 12.74
N PHE A 79 0.13 14.50 12.46
CA PHE A 79 -1.00 14.46 13.40
C PHE A 79 -1.94 13.27 13.18
N VAL A 80 -1.66 12.40 12.21
CA VAL A 80 -2.49 11.23 11.89
C VAL A 80 -1.72 9.94 12.18
N ASP A 81 -2.38 9.01 12.86
CA ASP A 81 -1.81 7.70 13.16
C ASP A 81 -2.12 6.68 12.05
N PHE A 82 -1.08 5.97 11.59
CA PHE A 82 -1.16 4.94 10.55
C PHE A 82 0.16 4.18 10.44
N ASP A 83 0.09 2.94 9.98
CA ASP A 83 1.25 2.09 9.70
C ASP A 83 1.61 2.06 8.21
N VAL A 84 2.86 1.71 7.93
CA VAL A 84 3.39 1.58 6.57
C VAL A 84 3.67 0.10 6.28
N PRO A 85 3.00 -0.53 5.30
CA PRO A 85 3.27 -1.92 4.94
C PRO A 85 4.64 -2.05 4.26
N ILE A 86 5.37 -3.11 4.61
CA ILE A 86 6.72 -3.40 4.14
C ILE A 86 6.74 -4.86 3.66
N GLY A 87 7.20 -5.07 2.43
CA GLY A 87 7.37 -6.40 1.87
C GLY A 87 8.68 -7.05 2.33
N THR A 88 8.87 -8.31 1.95
CA THR A 88 10.00 -9.14 2.39
C THR A 88 10.77 -9.78 1.24
N HIS A 89 10.11 -10.01 0.10
CA HIS A 89 10.65 -10.74 -1.04
C HIS A 89 10.97 -9.83 -2.24
N GLY A 90 10.39 -8.63 -2.31
CA GLY A 90 10.60 -7.70 -3.42
C GLY A 90 9.92 -8.10 -4.73
N ASP A 91 9.00 -9.07 -4.71
CA ASP A 91 8.27 -9.55 -5.88
C ASP A 91 6.98 -8.77 -6.15
N CYS A 92 6.22 -9.18 -7.18
CA CYS A 92 4.93 -8.56 -7.51
C CYS A 92 3.84 -8.80 -6.46
N TYR A 93 3.95 -9.82 -5.62
CA TYR A 93 2.93 -10.15 -4.63
C TYR A 93 3.07 -9.28 -3.38
N ASP A 94 4.31 -8.96 -2.98
CA ASP A 94 4.61 -8.06 -1.85
C ASP A 94 4.40 -6.56 -2.15
N ARG A 95 4.14 -6.18 -3.41
CA ARG A 95 3.97 -4.79 -3.87
C ARG A 95 2.51 -4.34 -3.88
#